data_AF-A0A1F5NDZ0-F1
#
_entry.id   AF-A0A1F5NDZ0-F1
#
_cell.length_a   1.000
_cell.length_b   1.000
_cell.length_c   1.000
_cell.angle_alpha   90.00
_cell.angle_beta   90.00
_cell.angle_gamma   90.00
#
_symmetry.space_group_name_H-M   'P 1'
#
loop_
_entity.id
_entity.type
_entity.pdbx_description
1 polymer ?
#
loop_
_entity_poly.entity_id
_entity_poly.type
_entity_poly.pdbx_seq_one_letter_code
_entity_poly.pdbx_strand_id
1 'polypeptide(L)'
;MNIAGLIPQFIRFAGIGFLNTAVDYAVFNIIASYLNVYRGQGVGYITAVSFTVAVLHSYFWNKHWAFGQENSGGVWKSAGQFVAAAVLGAGIVALILFGSGQKYAPLYYFFMLALLIVGEILLWKFFHLMSNPLGGKSGSEMALFIFVSFIGIGINFAIVSAGTAKIDPLFGLNQELWTNLIKVGATCIALIWNFIGYKVFVFKR
;
A
#
# COMPACT_ATOMS: atom_id res chain seq x y z
N MET A 1 7.14 -22.89 -18.20
CA MET A 1 7.16 -21.61 -17.47
C MET A 1 8.52 -21.44 -16.81
N ASN A 2 9.23 -20.34 -17.06
CA ASN A 2 10.60 -20.16 -16.56
C ASN A 2 10.57 -19.58 -15.14
N ILE A 3 10.80 -20.42 -14.13
CA ILE A 3 10.75 -20.07 -12.70
C ILE A 3 11.74 -18.94 -12.36
N ALA A 4 12.83 -18.80 -13.13
CA ALA A 4 13.84 -17.77 -12.94
C ALA A 4 13.31 -16.32 -13.08
N GLY A 5 12.23 -16.11 -13.83
CA GLY A 5 11.61 -14.79 -14.00
C GLY A 5 10.65 -14.38 -12.87
N LEU A 6 10.21 -15.34 -12.04
CA LEU A 6 9.20 -15.09 -11.00
C LEU A 6 9.78 -14.39 -9.76
N ILE A 7 11.01 -14.75 -9.36
CA ILE A 7 11.65 -14.18 -8.16
C ILE A 7 11.86 -12.66 -8.32
N PRO A 8 12.44 -12.15 -9.42
CA PRO A 8 12.58 -10.70 -9.61
C PRO A 8 11.24 -9.95 -9.71
N GLN A 9 10.16 -10.59 -10.19
CA GLN A 9 8.82 -10.01 -10.22
C GLN A 9 8.23 -9.90 -8.82
N PHE A 10 8.34 -10.96 -8.01
CA PHE A 10 7.89 -10.96 -6.62
C PHE A 10 8.60 -9.90 -5.78
N ILE A 11 9.92 -9.74 -5.94
CA ILE A 11 10.70 -8.72 -5.22
C ILE A 11 10.18 -7.30 -5.54
N ARG A 12 9.90 -7.00 -6.81
CA ARG A 12 9.32 -5.71 -7.22
C ARG A 12 7.90 -5.53 -6.67
N PHE A 13 7.07 -6.57 -6.73
CA PHE A 13 5.73 -6.56 -6.14
C PHE A 13 5.76 -6.26 -4.63
N ALA A 14 6.70 -6.88 -3.89
CA ALA A 14 6.88 -6.60 -2.47
C ALA A 14 7.28 -5.13 -2.22
N GLY A 15 8.13 -4.56 -3.07
CA GLY A 15 8.52 -3.14 -3.00
C GLY A 15 7.34 -2.20 -3.23
N ILE A 16 6.49 -2.51 -4.20
CA ILE A 16 5.23 -1.79 -4.45
C ILE A 16 4.30 -1.88 -3.23
N GLY A 17 4.30 -3.01 -2.52
CA GLY A 17 3.59 -3.18 -1.25
C GLY A 17 3.91 -2.08 -0.24
N PHE A 18 5.20 -1.77 -0.02
CA PHE A 18 5.61 -0.70 0.90
C PHE A 18 5.15 0.69 0.46
N LEU A 19 5.26 1.00 -0.85
CA LEU A 19 4.78 2.27 -1.39
C LEU A 19 3.26 2.42 -1.22
N ASN A 20 2.50 1.37 -1.52
CA ASN A 20 1.04 1.38 -1.33
C ASN A 20 0.64 1.53 0.13
N THR A 21 1.35 0.89 1.06
CA THR A 21 1.10 1.09 2.49
C THR A 21 1.35 2.56 2.87
N ALA A 22 2.41 3.19 2.37
CA ALA A 22 2.63 4.61 2.62
C ALA A 22 1.51 5.51 2.05
N VAL A 23 1.04 5.22 0.83
CA VAL A 23 -0.11 5.92 0.22
C VAL A 23 -1.38 5.74 1.07
N ASP A 24 -1.70 4.51 1.48
CA ASP A 24 -2.87 4.20 2.32
C ASP A 24 -2.81 4.99 3.63
N TYR A 25 -1.66 5.01 4.31
CA TYR A 25 -1.49 5.71 5.58
C TYR A 25 -1.57 7.23 5.43
N ALA A 26 -0.98 7.78 4.37
CA ALA A 26 -1.03 9.21 4.13
C ALA A 26 -2.49 9.65 3.87
N VAL A 27 -3.20 8.97 2.97
CA VAL A 27 -4.61 9.26 2.66
C VAL A 27 -5.50 9.05 3.88
N PHE A 28 -5.30 7.95 4.62
CA PHE A 28 -6.05 7.66 5.85
C PHE A 28 -5.90 8.80 6.87
N ASN A 29 -4.66 9.20 7.20
CA ASN A 29 -4.44 10.21 8.23
C ASN A 29 -4.88 11.61 7.79
N ILE A 30 -4.80 11.94 6.50
CA ILE A 30 -5.42 13.17 5.97
C ILE A 30 -6.92 13.15 6.29
N ILE A 31 -7.65 12.13 5.84
CA ILE A 31 -9.11 12.09 6.00
C ILE A 31 -9.50 11.99 7.49
N ALA A 32 -8.86 11.11 8.26
CA ALA A 32 -9.14 10.91 9.68
C ALA A 32 -8.90 12.17 10.52
N SER A 33 -7.84 12.93 10.21
CA SER A 33 -7.56 14.18 10.93
C SER A 33 -8.52 15.31 10.57
N TYR A 34 -8.96 15.43 9.31
CA TYR A 34 -10.00 16.40 8.94
C TYR A 34 -11.35 16.09 9.55
N LEU A 35 -11.74 14.81 9.59
CA LEU A 35 -13.02 14.39 10.14
C LEU A 35 -12.99 14.21 11.67
N ASN A 36 -11.80 14.20 12.26
CA ASN A 36 -11.55 13.85 13.67
C ASN A 36 -12.17 12.49 14.06
N VAL A 37 -11.98 11.50 13.20
CA VAL A 37 -12.53 10.15 13.36
C VAL A 37 -11.40 9.14 13.54
N TYR A 38 -11.23 8.71 14.78
CA TYR A 38 -10.20 7.75 15.18
C TYR A 38 -10.74 6.57 15.97
N ARG A 39 -12.07 6.40 16.06
CA ARG A 39 -12.67 5.26 16.76
C ARG A 39 -13.93 4.74 16.06
N GLY A 40 -14.14 3.43 16.11
CA GLY A 40 -15.37 2.79 15.66
C GLY A 40 -15.51 2.69 14.14
N GLN A 41 -16.74 2.50 13.68
CA GLN A 41 -17.05 2.21 12.27
C GLN A 41 -16.61 3.31 11.31
N GLY A 42 -16.58 4.57 11.76
CA GLY A 42 -16.08 5.70 10.97
C GLY A 42 -14.66 5.47 10.47
N VAL A 43 -13.80 4.87 11.30
CA VAL A 43 -12.41 4.52 10.92
C VAL A 43 -12.37 3.47 9.82
N GLY A 44 -13.30 2.51 9.87
CA GLY A 44 -13.47 1.50 8.84
C GLY A 44 -13.76 2.10 7.48
N TYR A 45 -14.72 3.03 7.41
CA TYR A 45 -15.08 3.69 6.15
C TYR A 45 -13.91 4.49 5.59
N ILE A 46 -13.20 5.24 6.43
CA ILE A 46 -12.01 5.99 6.01
C ILE A 46 -10.92 5.03 5.51
N THR A 47 -10.73 3.91 6.19
CA THR A 47 -9.80 2.84 5.78
C THR A 47 -10.19 2.23 4.44
N ALA A 48 -11.47 2.00 4.18
CA ALA A 48 -11.94 1.47 2.90
C ALA A 48 -11.62 2.44 1.75
N VAL A 49 -11.82 3.74 1.96
CA VAL A 49 -11.49 4.78 0.98
C VAL A 49 -9.97 4.85 0.74
N SER A 50 -9.18 4.95 1.81
CA SER A 50 -7.72 5.06 1.69
C SER A 50 -7.09 3.82 1.06
N PHE A 51 -7.58 2.63 1.42
CA PHE A 51 -7.11 1.36 0.84
C PHE A 51 -7.50 1.24 -0.63
N THR A 52 -8.66 1.76 -1.04
CA THR A 52 -9.04 1.81 -2.46
C THR A 52 -8.06 2.66 -3.26
N VAL A 53 -7.67 3.83 -2.75
CA VAL A 53 -6.64 4.68 -3.39
C VAL A 53 -5.32 3.92 -3.51
N ALA A 54 -4.88 3.25 -2.45
CA ALA A 54 -3.66 2.45 -2.44
C ALA A 54 -3.71 1.25 -3.39
N VAL A 55 -4.87 0.62 -3.57
CA VAL A 55 -5.08 -0.48 -4.52
C VAL A 55 -5.04 0.01 -5.97
N LEU A 56 -5.64 1.16 -6.28
CA LEU A 56 -5.54 1.76 -7.63
C LEU A 56 -4.10 2.17 -7.94
N HIS A 57 -3.41 2.74 -6.96
CA HIS A 57 -1.98 3.03 -7.03
C HIS A 57 -1.15 1.75 -7.27
N SER A 58 -1.47 0.67 -6.55
CA SER A 58 -0.87 -0.66 -6.73
C SER A 58 -1.01 -1.17 -8.15
N TYR A 59 -2.20 -1.06 -8.73
CA TYR A 59 -2.46 -1.51 -10.10
C TYR A 59 -1.55 -0.79 -11.11
N PHE A 60 -1.43 0.54 -10.96
CA PHE A 60 -0.57 1.35 -11.83
C PHE A 60 0.89 0.88 -11.77
N TRP A 61 1.46 0.75 -10.57
CA TRP A 61 2.84 0.32 -10.39
C TRP A 61 3.09 -1.13 -10.82
N ASN A 62 2.17 -2.04 -10.50
CA ASN A 62 2.32 -3.44 -10.88
C ASN A 62 2.31 -3.62 -12.39
N LYS A 63 1.41 -2.91 -13.07
CA LYS A 63 1.30 -2.94 -14.53
C LYS A 63 2.57 -2.42 -15.23
N HIS A 64 3.14 -1.32 -14.76
CA HIS A 64 4.25 -0.66 -15.47
C HIS A 64 5.64 -1.09 -14.99
N TRP A 65 5.78 -1.59 -13.77
CA TRP A 65 7.10 -1.95 -13.20
C TRP A 65 7.23 -3.44 -12.86
N ALA A 66 6.38 -4.01 -12.01
CA ALA A 66 6.55 -5.40 -11.58
C ALA A 66 6.36 -6.38 -12.74
N PHE A 67 5.36 -6.14 -13.59
CA PHE A 67 5.00 -7.03 -14.71
C PHE A 67 5.28 -6.43 -16.10
N GLY A 68 5.61 -5.14 -16.19
CA GLY A 68 5.87 -4.44 -17.46
C GLY A 68 7.27 -4.65 -18.05
N GLN A 69 8.25 -5.11 -17.26
CA GLN A 69 9.60 -5.42 -17.75
C GLN A 69 9.75 -6.94 -17.96
N GLU A 70 9.75 -7.38 -19.22
CA GLU A 70 10.12 -8.76 -19.59
C GLU A 70 11.61 -9.00 -19.31
N ASN A 71 11.91 -9.90 -18.36
CA ASN A 71 13.20 -10.58 -18.13
C ASN A 71 14.52 -9.76 -18.11
N SER A 72 14.49 -8.42 -18.03
CA SER A 72 15.68 -7.57 -18.20
C SER A 72 16.35 -7.10 -16.90
N GLY A 73 15.88 -7.55 -15.74
CA GLY A 73 16.48 -7.26 -14.44
C GLY A 73 16.77 -8.53 -13.66
N GLY A 74 18.06 -8.89 -13.56
CA GLY A 74 18.48 -9.96 -12.64
C GLY A 74 18.06 -9.67 -11.20
N VAL A 75 18.04 -10.71 -10.35
CA VAL A 75 17.59 -10.64 -8.94
C VAL A 75 18.20 -9.46 -8.17
N TRP A 76 19.49 -9.20 -8.35
CA TRP A 76 20.21 -8.09 -7.70
C TRP A 76 19.68 -6.71 -8.05
N LYS A 77 19.30 -6.48 -9.31
CA LYS A 77 18.69 -5.21 -9.74
C LYS A 77 17.32 -5.03 -9.07
N SER A 78 16.48 -6.06 -9.07
CA SER A 78 15.19 -6.02 -8.39
C SER A 78 15.33 -5.83 -6.88
N ALA A 79 16.34 -6.46 -6.26
CA ALA A 79 16.62 -6.29 -4.83
C ALA A 79 16.98 -4.84 -4.50
N GLY A 80 17.83 -4.18 -5.30
CA GLY A 80 18.15 -2.76 -5.11
C GLY A 80 16.94 -1.85 -5.24
N GLN A 81 16.08 -2.10 -6.24
CA GLN A 81 14.83 -1.34 -6.42
C GLN A 81 13.85 -1.57 -5.26
N PHE A 82 13.74 -2.82 -4.78
CA PHE A 82 12.95 -3.18 -3.60
C PHE A 82 13.42 -2.43 -2.35
N VAL A 83 14.73 -2.45 -2.06
CA VAL A 83 15.28 -1.77 -0.88
C VAL A 83 14.95 -0.28 -0.93
N ALA A 84 15.12 0.35 -2.09
CA ALA A 84 14.83 1.77 -2.24
C ALA A 84 13.33 2.08 -2.02
N ALA A 85 12.44 1.28 -2.61
CA ALA A 85 10.98 1.41 -2.42
C ALA A 85 10.55 1.12 -0.97
N ALA A 86 11.14 0.10 -0.35
CA ALA A 86 10.85 -0.29 1.03
C ALA A 86 11.30 0.77 2.03
N VAL A 87 12.50 1.33 1.87
CA VAL A 87 13.01 2.42 2.71
C VAL A 87 12.14 3.66 2.58
N LEU A 88 11.77 4.05 1.36
CA LEU A 88 10.87 5.19 1.13
C LEU A 88 9.51 4.96 1.79
N GLY A 89 8.85 3.85 1.47
CA GLY A 89 7.51 3.54 1.98
C GLY A 89 7.48 3.37 3.50
N ALA A 90 8.35 2.52 4.06
CA ALA A 90 8.42 2.30 5.49
C ALA A 90 8.85 3.56 6.26
N GLY A 91 9.76 4.36 5.70
CA GLY A 91 10.16 5.65 6.28
C GLY A 91 8.99 6.63 6.38
N ILE A 92 8.18 6.75 5.32
CA ILE A 92 6.98 7.59 5.33
C ILE A 92 5.96 7.08 6.34
N VAL A 93 5.71 5.76 6.39
CA VAL A 93 4.82 5.17 7.41
C VAL A 93 5.33 5.48 8.82
N ALA A 94 6.62 5.31 9.09
CA ALA A 94 7.21 5.63 10.39
C ALA A 94 7.04 7.11 10.77
N LEU A 95 7.24 8.03 9.82
CA LEU A 95 7.00 9.46 10.04
C LEU A 95 5.53 9.78 10.31
N ILE A 96 4.60 9.08 9.65
CA ILE A 96 3.16 9.22 9.90
C ILE A 96 2.79 8.70 11.30
N LEU A 97 3.32 7.53 11.69
CA LEU A 97 3.13 7.00 13.04
C LEU A 97 3.67 7.97 14.10
N PHE A 98 4.87 8.51 13.90
CA PHE A 98 5.42 9.53 14.79
C PHE A 98 4.51 10.76 14.88
N GLY A 99 4.07 11.30 13.75
CA GLY A 99 3.20 12.48 13.70
C GLY A 99 1.83 12.28 14.37
N SER A 100 1.22 11.10 14.18
CA SER A 100 -0.03 10.73 14.89
C SER A 100 0.18 10.59 16.40
N GLY A 101 1.35 10.12 16.84
CA GLY A 101 1.75 10.12 18.26
C GLY A 101 1.80 11.52 18.88
N GLN A 102 2.15 12.53 18.09
CA GLN A 102 2.21 13.93 18.51
C GLN A 102 0.93 14.73 18.19
N LYS A 103 -0.09 14.09 17.60
CA LYS A 103 -1.34 14.73 17.16
C LYS A 103 -1.13 15.93 16.24
N TYR A 104 -0.25 15.77 15.25
CA TYR A 104 0.03 16.83 14.29
C TYR A 104 -1.19 17.18 13.42
N ALA A 105 -1.21 18.43 12.95
CA ALA A 105 -2.29 18.97 12.13
C ALA A 105 -2.39 18.25 10.76
N PRO A 106 -3.57 18.26 10.11
CA PRO A 106 -3.78 17.59 8.83
C PRO A 106 -2.75 17.92 7.74
N LEU A 107 -2.23 19.16 7.75
CA LEU A 107 -1.22 19.63 6.81
C LEU A 107 0.08 18.80 6.85
N TYR A 108 0.45 18.26 8.02
CA TYR A 108 1.60 17.36 8.15
C TYR A 108 1.47 16.12 7.25
N TYR A 109 0.29 15.50 7.24
CA TYR A 109 0.06 14.29 6.44
C TYR A 109 0.01 14.59 4.93
N PHE A 110 -0.41 15.78 4.52
CA PHE A 110 -0.23 16.24 3.14
C PHE A 110 1.23 16.37 2.75
N PHE A 111 2.08 16.92 3.61
CA PHE A 111 3.52 16.96 3.35
C PHE A 111 4.12 15.57 3.24
N MET A 112 3.67 14.61 4.04
CA MET A 112 4.11 13.21 3.91
C MET A 112 3.68 12.59 2.58
N LEU A 113 2.43 12.84 2.14
CA LEU A 113 1.96 12.38 0.82
C LEU A 113 2.77 13.03 -0.32
N ALA A 114 3.03 14.34 -0.24
CA ALA A 114 3.82 15.05 -1.24
C ALA A 114 5.26 14.53 -1.28
N LEU A 115 5.88 14.30 -0.11
CA LEU A 115 7.22 13.72 0.00
C LEU A 115 7.29 12.32 -0.61
N LEU A 116 6.26 11.49 -0.36
CA LEU A 116 6.14 10.16 -0.96
C LEU A 116 6.05 10.25 -2.49
N ILE A 117 5.17 11.09 -3.04
CA ILE A 117 5.00 11.28 -4.49
C ILE A 117 6.31 11.76 -5.13
N VAL A 118 7.01 12.72 -4.52
CA VAL A 118 8.32 13.16 -4.99
C VAL A 118 9.33 12.02 -4.97
N GLY A 119 9.39 11.26 -3.87
CA GLY A 119 10.27 10.10 -3.75
C GLY A 119 9.99 9.04 -4.82
N GLU A 120 8.72 8.76 -5.10
CA GLU A 120 8.28 7.84 -6.14
C GLU A 120 8.69 8.28 -7.55
N ILE A 121 8.54 9.58 -7.85
CA ILE A 121 9.01 10.16 -9.13
C ILE A 121 10.54 10.04 -9.25
N LEU A 122 11.27 10.28 -8.15
CA LEU A 122 12.73 10.13 -8.13
C LEU A 122 13.14 8.67 -8.32
N LEU A 123 12.48 7.72 -7.66
CA LEU A 123 12.70 6.28 -7.86
C LEU A 123 12.45 5.89 -9.32
N TRP A 124 11.36 6.38 -9.91
CA TRP A 124 11.05 6.13 -11.31
C TRP A 124 12.17 6.65 -12.23
N LYS A 125 12.57 7.92 -12.08
CA LYS A 125 13.63 8.51 -12.91
C LYS A 125 14.98 7.81 -12.72
N PHE A 126 15.35 7.49 -11.49
CA PHE A 126 16.63 6.87 -11.17
C PHE A 126 16.73 5.44 -11.71
N PHE A 127 15.70 4.62 -11.48
CA PHE A 127 15.72 3.21 -11.88
C PHE A 127 15.07 2.92 -13.23
N HIS A 128 14.56 3.94 -13.92
CA HIS A 128 13.87 3.83 -15.21
C HIS A 128 12.74 2.78 -15.17
N LEU A 129 11.89 2.87 -14.15
CA LEU A 129 10.95 1.80 -13.77
C LEU A 129 9.83 1.53 -14.78
N MET A 130 9.45 2.50 -15.62
CA MET A 130 8.35 2.40 -16.58
C MET A 130 8.87 2.65 -18.00
N SER A 131 8.88 1.63 -18.86
CA SER A 131 9.58 1.69 -20.15
C SER A 131 8.82 1.13 -21.36
N ASN A 132 7.50 0.92 -21.33
CA ASN A 132 6.76 0.51 -22.54
C ASN A 132 5.29 0.99 -22.58
N PRO A 133 4.79 1.44 -23.75
CA PRO A 133 3.37 1.71 -23.95
C PRO A 133 2.58 0.40 -24.11
N LEU A 134 1.63 0.20 -23.18
CA LEU A 134 0.39 -0.57 -23.25
C LEU A 134 0.26 -1.63 -24.38
N GLY A 135 0.74 -2.85 -24.12
CA GLY A 135 0.51 -4.01 -24.99
C GLY A 135 -0.34 -5.11 -24.35
N GLY A 136 -1.68 -5.03 -24.47
CA GLY A 136 -2.58 -6.20 -24.60
C GLY A 136 -3.18 -6.88 -23.34
N LYS A 137 -4.50 -7.17 -23.42
CA LYS A 137 -5.43 -7.91 -22.52
C LYS A 137 -5.68 -7.35 -21.10
N SER A 138 -5.99 -6.05 -21.05
CA SER A 138 -6.16 -5.27 -19.80
C SER A 138 -7.49 -5.45 -19.05
N GLY A 139 -8.60 -5.84 -19.70
CA GLY A 139 -9.94 -5.73 -19.10
C GLY A 139 -10.25 -6.80 -18.03
N SER A 140 -9.96 -8.07 -18.32
CA SER A 140 -10.27 -9.18 -17.42
C SER A 140 -9.38 -9.21 -16.18
N GLU A 141 -8.08 -8.90 -16.32
CA GLU A 141 -7.14 -8.83 -15.20
C GLU A 141 -7.47 -7.66 -14.27
N MET A 142 -7.84 -6.50 -14.81
CA MET A 142 -8.29 -5.36 -14.01
C MET A 142 -9.59 -5.69 -13.25
N ALA A 143 -10.55 -6.35 -13.90
CA ALA A 143 -11.79 -6.77 -13.26
C ALA A 143 -11.55 -7.79 -12.12
N LEU A 144 -10.69 -8.79 -12.35
CA LEU A 144 -10.30 -9.76 -11.33
C LEU A 144 -9.51 -9.12 -10.19
N PHE A 145 -8.63 -8.16 -10.50
CA PHE A 145 -7.88 -7.40 -9.50
C PHE A 145 -8.82 -6.59 -8.61
N ILE A 146 -9.80 -5.90 -9.20
CA ILE A 146 -10.83 -5.16 -8.47
C ILE A 146 -11.65 -6.12 -7.59
N PHE A 147 -12.07 -7.27 -8.12
CA PHE A 147 -12.82 -8.28 -7.36
C PHE A 147 -12.03 -8.78 -6.13
N VAL A 148 -10.77 -9.16 -6.30
CA VAL A 148 -9.91 -9.59 -5.18
C VAL A 148 -9.72 -8.46 -4.17
N SER A 149 -9.55 -7.23 -4.66
CA SER A 149 -9.33 -6.06 -3.81
C SER A 149 -10.56 -5.66 -3.01
N PHE A 150 -11.78 -5.91 -3.51
CA PHE A 150 -13.01 -5.71 -2.74
C PHE A 150 -13.05 -6.58 -1.47
N ILE A 151 -12.59 -7.82 -1.56
CA ILE A 151 -12.46 -8.69 -0.39
C ILE A 151 -11.39 -8.13 0.56
N GLY A 152 -10.26 -7.67 0.03
CA GLY A 152 -9.22 -6.99 0.83
C GLY A 152 -9.71 -5.73 1.54
N ILE A 153 -10.57 -4.94 0.89
CA ILE A 153 -11.24 -3.77 1.50
C ILE A 153 -12.14 -4.23 2.65
N GLY A 154 -12.96 -5.28 2.45
CA GLY A 154 -13.83 -5.83 3.49
C GLY A 154 -13.05 -6.33 4.71
N ILE A 155 -11.92 -7.02 4.49
CA ILE A 155 -11.01 -7.48 5.55
C ILE A 155 -10.46 -6.29 6.33
N ASN A 156 -9.91 -5.28 5.65
CA ASN A 156 -9.39 -4.07 6.32
C ASN A 156 -10.48 -3.35 7.10
N PHE A 157 -11.64 -3.13 6.49
CA PHE A 157 -12.78 -2.48 7.11
C PHE A 157 -13.17 -3.19 8.40
N ALA A 158 -13.36 -4.51 8.35
CA ALA A 158 -13.80 -5.30 9.50
C ALA A 158 -12.78 -5.25 10.65
N ILE A 159 -11.50 -5.49 10.35
CA ILE A 159 -10.44 -5.53 11.37
C ILE A 159 -10.27 -4.15 12.01
N VAL A 160 -10.17 -3.09 11.22
CA VAL A 160 -9.94 -1.73 11.76
C VAL A 160 -11.16 -1.23 12.52
N SER A 161 -12.38 -1.44 12.00
CA SER A 161 -13.61 -1.04 12.71
C SER A 161 -13.75 -1.77 14.05
N ALA A 162 -13.58 -3.10 14.04
CA ALA A 162 -13.73 -3.89 15.26
C ALA A 162 -12.61 -3.61 16.25
N GLY A 163 -11.36 -3.53 15.77
CA GLY A 163 -10.19 -3.25 16.61
C GLY A 163 -10.31 -1.90 17.31
N THR A 164 -10.63 -0.84 16.56
CA THR A 164 -10.74 0.50 17.15
C THR A 164 -12.00 0.69 18.00
N ALA A 165 -13.09 -0.04 17.72
CA ALA A 165 -14.29 0.01 18.54
C ALA A 165 -14.11 -0.70 19.90
N LYS A 166 -13.51 -1.90 19.86
CA LYS A 166 -13.53 -2.86 20.98
C LYS A 166 -12.25 -2.86 21.81
N ILE A 167 -11.14 -2.34 21.29
CA ILE A 167 -9.85 -2.40 21.95
C ILE A 167 -9.39 -0.98 22.26
N ASP A 168 -9.30 -0.66 23.55
CA ASP A 168 -8.79 0.62 24.01
C ASP A 168 -7.29 0.77 23.77
N PRO A 169 -6.78 2.01 23.62
CA PRO A 169 -5.35 2.25 23.51
C PRO A 169 -4.56 1.64 24.66
N LEU A 170 -3.58 0.80 24.31
CA LEU A 170 -2.65 0.19 25.26
C LEU A 170 -1.39 1.05 25.41
N PHE A 171 -0.62 0.81 26.47
CA PHE A 171 0.71 1.42 26.71
C PHE A 171 0.71 2.95 26.79
N GLY A 172 -0.41 3.57 27.17
CA GLY A 172 -0.53 5.03 27.25
C GLY A 172 -0.51 5.73 25.87
N LEU A 173 -0.70 4.97 24.79
CA LEU A 173 -0.74 5.52 23.44
C LEU A 173 -2.00 6.37 23.26
N ASN A 174 -1.89 7.42 22.45
CA ASN A 174 -3.05 8.21 22.09
C ASN A 174 -3.94 7.45 21.07
N GLN A 175 -5.19 7.89 20.91
CA GLN A 175 -6.16 7.25 20.02
C GLN A 175 -5.75 7.26 18.54
N GLU A 176 -5.05 8.29 18.07
CA GLU A 176 -4.63 8.44 16.66
C GLU A 176 -3.55 7.43 16.29
N LEU A 177 -2.50 7.35 17.11
CA LEU A 177 -1.43 6.38 16.98
C LEU A 177 -1.95 4.95 17.17
N TRP A 178 -2.82 4.74 18.17
CA TRP A 178 -3.43 3.43 18.41
C TRP A 178 -4.20 2.92 17.19
N THR A 179 -5.00 3.77 16.57
CA THR A 179 -5.75 3.45 15.36
C THR A 179 -4.83 3.13 14.19
N ASN A 180 -3.74 3.87 14.01
CA ASN A 180 -2.74 3.55 13.01
C ASN A 180 -2.06 2.20 13.28
N LEU A 181 -1.75 1.86 14.54
CA LEU A 181 -1.15 0.56 14.87
C LEU A 181 -2.11 -0.63 14.63
N ILE A 182 -3.40 -0.48 14.95
CA ILE A 182 -4.42 -1.46 14.57
C ILE A 182 -4.44 -1.64 13.05
N LYS A 183 -4.36 -0.53 12.30
CA LYS A 183 -4.30 -0.55 10.84
C LYS A 183 -3.06 -1.29 10.35
N VAL A 184 -1.91 -1.25 11.04
CA VAL A 184 -0.69 -2.00 10.60
C VAL A 184 -0.99 -3.48 10.57
N GLY A 185 -1.58 -4.02 11.63
CA GLY A 185 -2.00 -5.43 11.69
C GLY A 185 -3.00 -5.80 10.61
N ALA A 186 -4.02 -4.95 10.39
CA ALA A 186 -5.02 -5.14 9.35
C ALA A 186 -4.41 -5.16 7.95
N THR A 187 -3.50 -4.23 7.66
CA THR A 187 -2.79 -4.14 6.37
C THR A 187 -1.94 -5.38 6.13
N CYS A 188 -1.21 -5.90 7.13
CA CYS A 188 -0.44 -7.14 6.98
C CYS A 188 -1.34 -8.32 6.57
N ILE A 189 -2.50 -8.49 7.21
CA ILE A 189 -3.45 -9.56 6.89
C ILE A 189 -4.02 -9.37 5.49
N ALA A 190 -4.40 -8.15 5.11
CA ALA A 190 -4.93 -7.86 3.80
C ALA A 190 -3.89 -7.99 2.67
N LEU A 191 -2.62 -7.70 2.93
CA LEU A 191 -1.54 -7.92 1.99
C LEU A 191 -1.34 -9.41 1.68
N ILE A 192 -1.48 -10.28 2.69
CA ILE A 192 -1.45 -11.74 2.49
C ILE A 192 -2.61 -12.16 1.58
N TRP A 193 -3.82 -11.67 1.85
CA TRP A 193 -4.99 -11.93 1.00
C TRP A 193 -4.76 -11.43 -0.44
N ASN A 194 -4.33 -10.18 -0.60
CA ASN A 194 -4.09 -9.59 -1.92
C ASN A 194 -3.06 -10.39 -2.70
N PHE A 195 -1.95 -10.80 -2.08
CA PHE A 195 -0.95 -11.62 -2.73
C PHE A 195 -1.52 -12.96 -3.21
N ILE A 196 -2.19 -13.70 -2.32
CA ILE A 196 -2.77 -15.00 -2.65
C ILE A 196 -3.82 -14.85 -3.75
N GLY A 197 -4.75 -13.89 -3.60
CA GLY A 197 -5.84 -13.66 -4.54
C GLY A 197 -5.35 -13.22 -5.91
N TYR A 198 -4.37 -12.31 -5.98
CA TYR A 198 -3.78 -11.90 -7.24
C TYR A 198 -3.05 -13.06 -7.92
N LYS A 199 -2.30 -13.86 -7.16
CA LYS A 199 -1.59 -15.02 -7.72
C LYS A 199 -2.55 -16.11 -8.23
N VAL A 200 -3.60 -16.43 -7.47
CA VAL A 200 -4.50 -17.55 -7.79
C VAL A 200 -5.54 -17.17 -8.85
N PHE A 201 -6.12 -15.98 -8.75
CA PHE A 201 -7.26 -15.60 -9.59
C PHE A 201 -6.90 -14.66 -10.73
N VAL A 202 -5.98 -13.72 -10.53
CA VAL A 202 -5.67 -12.66 -11.51
C VAL A 202 -4.57 -13.11 -12.47
N PHE A 203 -3.44 -13.55 -11.94
CA PHE A 203 -2.28 -13.94 -12.72
C PHE A 203 -2.20 -15.46 -12.80
N LYS A 204 -3.09 -16.06 -13.63
CA LYS A 204 -3.02 -17.48 -13.99
C LYS A 204 -1.76 -17.74 -14.82
N ARG A 205 -0.61 -17.82 -14.17
CA ARG A 205 0.65 -18.27 -14.76
C ARG A 205 1.20 -19.40 -13.91
#